data_AF-A0A329J7A7-F1
#
_entry.id   AF-A0A329J7A7-F1
#
_cell.length_a   1.000
_cell.length_b   1.000
_cell.length_c   1.000
_cell.angle_alpha   90.00
_cell.angle_beta   90.00
_cell.angle_gamma   90.00
#
_symmetry.space_group_name_H-M   'P 1'
#
loop_
_entity.id
_entity.type
_entity.pdbx_description
1 polymer ?
#
loop_
_entity_poly.entity_id
_entity_poly.type
_entity_poly.pdbx_seq_one_letter_code
_entity_poly.pdbx_strand_id
1 'polypeptide(L)' 'MSDSTRSKRQIESLCRIRQWHLDTALRARLEGREEESRFHMRYYRLLGPAVTNAETDTLERQP' A
#
# COMPACT_ATOMS: atom_id res chain seq x y z
N MET A 1 14.83 5.45 21.12
CA MET A 1 15.16 4.72 19.88
C MET A 1 14.62 5.54 18.72
N SER A 2 15.49 6.26 18.03
CA SER A 2 15.09 7.34 17.11
C SER A 2 14.57 6.79 15.78
N ASP A 3 13.30 7.09 15.53
CA ASP A 3 12.63 7.29 14.24
C ASP A 3 13.34 6.74 13.01
N SER A 4 12.95 5.51 12.68
CA SER A 4 13.21 4.87 11.40
C SER A 4 12.67 5.73 10.26
N THR A 5 13.47 6.67 9.80
CA THR A 5 13.20 7.51 8.64
C THR A 5 13.10 6.58 7.43
N ARG A 6 11.89 6.24 7.00
CA ARG A 6 11.69 5.46 5.77
C ARG A 6 12.18 6.27 4.58
N SER A 7 13.00 5.66 3.74
CA SER A 7 13.43 6.30 2.50
C SER A 7 12.24 6.52 1.57
N LYS A 8 12.18 7.66 0.87
CA LYS A 8 11.16 7.96 -0.16
C LYS A 8 10.95 6.78 -1.14
N ARG A 9 12.04 6.11 -1.53
CA ARG A 9 12.00 4.92 -2.40
C ARG A 9 11.23 3.74 -1.79
N GLN A 10 11.30 3.55 -0.47
CA GLN A 10 10.57 2.50 0.23
C GLN A 10 9.07 2.82 0.26
N ILE A 11 8.71 4.08 0.43
CA ILE A 11 7.31 4.56 0.39
C ILE A 11 6.75 4.35 -1.02
N GLU A 12 7.46 4.78 -2.06
CA GLU A 12 7.07 4.55 -3.45
C GLU A 12 6.94 3.06 -3.79
N SER A 13 7.81 2.22 -3.24
CA SER A 13 7.70 0.76 -3.38
C SER A 13 6.42 0.23 -2.73
N LEU A 14 6.12 0.67 -1.49
CA LEU A 14 4.89 0.29 -0.78
C LEU A 14 3.64 0.77 -1.51
N CYS A 15 3.64 1.99 -2.07
CA CYS A 15 2.55 2.50 -2.89
C CYS A 15 2.32 1.62 -4.13
N ARG A 16 3.39 1.24 -4.83
CA ARG A 16 3.32 0.35 -6.00
C ARG A 16 2.77 -1.03 -5.65
N ILE A 17 3.24 -1.63 -4.56
CA ILE A 17 2.74 -2.94 -4.10
C ILE A 17 1.26 -2.84 -3.70
N ARG A 18 0.88 -1.78 -2.99
CA ARG A 18 -0.53 -1.53 -2.62
C ARG A 18 -1.41 -1.41 -3.85
N GLN A 19 -0.99 -0.63 -4.86
CA GLN A 19 -1.75 -0.49 -6.10
C GLN A 19 -1.86 -1.82 -6.84
N TRP A 20 -0.78 -2.60 -6.92
CA TRP A 20 -0.80 -3.92 -7.53
C TRP A 20 -1.82 -4.87 -6.88
N HIS A 21 -1.93 -4.87 -5.56
CA HIS A 21 -2.97 -5.63 -4.87
C HIS A 21 -4.38 -5.18 -5.25
N LEU A 22 -4.63 -3.88 -5.38
CA LEU A 22 -5.94 -3.39 -5.81
C LEU A 22 -6.28 -3.85 -7.23
N ASP A 23 -5.36 -3.63 -8.18
CA ASP A 23 -5.58 -3.99 -9.59
C ASP A 23 -5.81 -5.50 -9.75
N THR A 24 -5.05 -6.32 -9.01
CA THR A 24 -5.18 -7.78 -9.04
C THR A 24 -6.51 -8.23 -8.43
N ALA A 25 -6.93 -7.62 -7.31
CA ALA A 25 -8.21 -7.93 -6.70
C ALA A 25 -9.38 -7.63 -7.63
N LEU A 26 -9.34 -6.49 -8.33
CA LEU A 26 -10.38 -6.09 -9.28
C LEU A 26 -10.45 -7.04 -10.48
N ARG A 27 -9.31 -7.45 -11.04
CA ARG A 27 -9.26 -8.45 -12.12
C ARG A 27 -9.82 -9.79 -11.67
N ALA A 28 -9.33 -10.31 -10.53
CA ALA A 28 -9.82 -11.56 -9.96
C ALA A 28 -11.34 -11.53 -9.71
N ARG A 29 -11.89 -10.38 -9.27
CA ARG A 29 -13.34 -10.20 -9.11
C ARG A 29 -14.10 -10.28 -10.44
N LEU A 30 -13.59 -9.63 -11.49
CA LEU A 30 -14.20 -9.69 -12.83
C LEU A 30 -14.17 -11.10 -13.42
N GLU A 31 -13.15 -11.89 -13.07
CA GLU A 31 -12.95 -13.27 -13.53
C GLU A 31 -13.64 -14.31 -12.63
N GLY A 32 -14.41 -13.89 -11.63
CA GLY A 32 -15.13 -14.78 -10.71
C GLY A 32 -14.24 -15.49 -9.67
N ARG A 33 -12.97 -15.12 -9.55
CA ARG A 33 -12.02 -15.69 -8.58
C ARG A 33 -12.15 -14.98 -7.22
N GLU A 34 -13.24 -15.28 -6.52
CA GLU A 34 -13.63 -14.57 -5.28
C GLU A 34 -12.62 -14.69 -4.14
N GLU A 35 -12.01 -15.86 -3.94
CA GLU A 35 -11.01 -16.08 -2.89
C GLU A 35 -9.75 -15.24 -3.13
N GLU A 36 -9.25 -15.23 -4.36
CA GLU A 36 -8.10 -14.42 -4.77
C GLU A 36 -8.40 -12.92 -4.62
N SER A 37 -9.57 -12.47 -5.10
CA SER A 37 -10.01 -11.09 -4.90
C SER A 37 -10.04 -10.70 -3.41
N ARG A 38 -10.61 -11.56 -2.54
CA ARG A 38 -10.65 -11.32 -1.10
C ARG A 38 -9.25 -11.27 -0.48
N PHE A 39 -8.35 -12.17 -0.89
CA PHE A 39 -6.97 -12.18 -0.45
C PHE A 39 -6.27 -10.85 -0.78
N HIS A 40 -6.30 -10.43 -2.05
CA HIS A 40 -5.63 -9.20 -2.48
C HIS A 40 -6.25 -7.95 -1.85
N MET A 41 -7.58 -7.90 -1.66
CA MET A 41 -8.23 -6.79 -0.94
C MET A 41 -7.79 -6.68 0.51
N ARG A 42 -7.51 -7.81 1.18
CA ARG A 42 -7.01 -7.80 2.56
C ARG A 42 -5.64 -7.13 2.65
N TYR A 43 -4.75 -7.47 1.72
CA TYR A 43 -3.41 -6.87 1.66
C TYR A 43 -3.45 -5.39 1.25
N TYR A 44 -4.31 -5.00 0.31
CA TYR A 44 -4.52 -3.59 -0.04
C TYR A 44 -4.89 -2.74 1.19
N ARG A 45 -5.80 -3.25 2.03
CA ARG A 45 -6.21 -2.58 3.27
C ARG A 45 -5.09 -2.55 4.32
N LEU A 46 -4.38 -3.66 4.49
CA LEU A 46 -3.27 -3.77 5.43
C LEU A 46 -2.14 -2.78 5.12
N LEU A 47 -1.86 -2.54 3.84
CA LEU A 47 -0.83 -1.60 3.39
C LEU A 47 -1.25 -0.13 3.50
N GLY A 48 -2.54 0.18 3.66
CA GLY A 48 -3.06 1.54 3.77
C GLY A 48 -2.36 2.38 4.84
N PRO A 49 -2.38 1.97 6.12
CA PRO A 49 -1.71 2.70 7.19
C PRO A 49 -0.20 2.88 6.97
N ALA A 50 0.47 1.90 6.37
CA ALA A 50 1.91 1.96 6.11
C ALA A 50 2.28 2.98 5.03
N VAL A 51 1.37 3.26 4.09
CA VAL A 51 1.51 4.29 3.06
C VAL A 51 1.13 5.66 3.61
N THR A 52 -0.05 5.78 4.25
CA THR A 52 -0.57 7.07 4.74
C THR A 52 0.34 7.70 5.80
N ASN A 53 0.80 6.91 6.78
CA ASN A 53 1.69 7.44 7.82
C ASN A 53 3.04 7.89 7.24
N ALA A 54 3.50 7.21 6.20
CA ALA A 54 4.76 7.54 5.55
C ALA A 54 4.67 8.80 4.68
N GLU A 55 3.51 9.10 4.10
CA GLU A 55 3.25 10.37 3.40
C GLU A 55 3.21 11.55 4.38
N THR A 56 2.53 11.39 5.54
CA THR A 56 2.46 12.42 6.58
C THR A 56 3.84 12.77 7.14
N ASP A 57 4.69 11.77 7.44
CA ASP A 57 6.07 11.98 7.89
C ASP A 57 6.96 12.71 6.85
N THR A 58 6.60 12.61 5.57
CA THR A 58 7.34 13.25 4.47
C THR A 58 6.88 14.70 4.23
N LEU A 59 5.61 15.01 4.51
CA LEU A 59 5.00 16.33 4.34
C LEU A 59 5.37 17.31 5.47
N GLU A 60 5.51 16.85 6.71
CA GLU A 60 5.96 17.68 7.85
C GLU A 60 7.43 18.12 7.76
N ARG A 61 8.17 17.70 6.73
CA ARG A 61 9.60 17.99 6.52
C ARG A 61 9.90 18.93 5.35
N GLN A 62 8.90 19.59 4.76
CA GLN A 62 9.14 20.64 3.77
C GLN A 62 9.22 22.01 4.46
N PRO A 63 10.31 22.79 4.28
CA PRO A 63 10.44 24.14 4.82
C PRO A 63 9.50 25.15 4.14
#